data_AF-A0A7R7XU38-F1
#
_entry.id   AF-A0A7R7XU38-F1
#
_cell.length_a   1.000
_cell.length_b   1.000
_cell.length_c   1.000
_cell.angle_alpha   90.00
_cell.angle_beta   90.00
_cell.angle_gamma   90.00
#
_symmetry.space_group_name_H-M   'P 1'
#
loop_
_entity.id
_entity.type
_entity.pdbx_description
1 polymer ?
#
loop_
_entity_poly.entity_id
_entity_poly.type
_entity_poly.pdbx_seq_one_letter_code
_entity_poly.pdbx_strand_id
1 'polypeptide(L)' 'MRFFFISTVLLGAAFAQAKLPAGAPCKKDGSLGVCTSGLCVQTPNQAQGVCK' A
#
# COMPACT_ATOMS: atom_id res chain seq x y z
N MET A 1 23.19 -1.86 35.17
CA MET A 1 22.36 -0.62 35.10
C MET A 1 22.62 0.05 33.76
N ARG A 2 21.54 0.30 32.98
CA ARG A 2 21.49 1.18 31.79
C ARG A 2 22.13 0.58 30.51
N PHE A 3 21.57 0.64 29.31
CA PHE A 3 20.65 1.60 28.69
C PHE A 3 19.67 0.90 27.72
N PHE A 4 18.40 1.33 27.75
CA PHE A 4 17.40 1.04 26.71
C PHE A 4 17.75 1.79 25.43
N PHE A 5 17.78 1.11 24.29
CA PHE A 5 17.61 1.76 22.98
C PHE A 5 16.68 0.90 22.12
N ILE A 6 15.38 1.23 22.23
CA ILE A 6 14.34 0.76 21.33
C ILE A 6 14.53 1.53 20.01
N SER A 7 14.94 0.83 18.97
CA SER A 7 14.90 1.36 17.61
C SER A 7 13.90 0.56 16.80
N THR A 8 12.60 0.77 17.07
CA THR A 8 11.54 0.42 16.12
C THR A 8 11.67 1.33 14.91
N VAL A 9 12.50 0.92 13.95
CA VAL A 9 12.50 1.51 12.62
C VAL A 9 11.38 0.83 11.84
N LEU A 10 10.15 1.28 12.11
CA LEU A 10 9.04 1.17 11.17
C LEU A 10 9.35 2.15 10.04
N LEU A 11 10.22 1.73 9.11
CA LEU A 11 10.29 2.30 7.77
C LEU A 11 8.98 1.92 7.07
N GLY A 12 7.91 2.65 7.41
CA GLY A 12 6.76 2.79 6.54
C GLY A 12 7.25 3.51 5.29
N ALA A 13 7.71 2.73 4.31
CA ALA A 13 7.86 3.19 2.95
C ALA A 13 6.47 3.63 2.49
N ALA A 14 6.14 4.90 2.71
CA ALA A 14 5.18 5.61 1.90
C ALA A 14 5.83 5.68 0.52
N PHE A 15 5.72 4.60 -0.26
CA PHE A 15 6.13 4.66 -1.64
C PHE A 15 5.32 5.81 -2.24
N ALA A 16 6.00 6.68 -2.98
CA ALA A 16 5.37 7.63 -3.87
C ALA A 16 4.69 6.83 -4.99
N GLN A 17 3.64 6.13 -4.63
CA GLN A 17 2.83 5.29 -5.49
C GLN A 17 1.96 6.23 -6.30
N ALA A 18 2.08 6.15 -7.63
CA ALA A 18 1.21 6.90 -8.54
C ALA A 18 -0.24 6.75 -8.08
N LYS A 19 -0.94 7.88 -7.87
CA LYS A 19 -2.32 7.85 -7.39
C LYS A 19 -3.23 7.34 -8.50
N LEU A 20 -3.84 6.19 -8.28
CA LEU A 20 -4.75 5.58 -9.24
C LEU A 20 -6.17 6.15 -9.08
N PRO A 21 -6.82 6.60 -10.17
CA PRO A 21 -8.19 7.05 -10.11
C PRO A 21 -9.15 5.92 -9.74
N ALA A 22 -10.34 6.26 -9.26
CA ALA A 22 -11.39 5.28 -8.99
C ALA A 22 -11.72 4.49 -10.27
N GLY A 23 -11.84 3.17 -10.16
CA GLY A 23 -12.02 2.27 -11.30
C GLY A 23 -10.73 1.78 -11.97
N ALA A 24 -9.57 2.34 -11.62
CA ALA A 24 -8.30 1.87 -12.17
C ALA A 24 -7.83 0.56 -11.51
N PRO A 25 -7.07 -0.28 -12.24
CA PRO A 25 -6.57 -1.55 -11.73
C PRO A 25 -5.47 -1.31 -10.68
N CYS A 26 -5.68 -1.79 -9.46
CA CYS A 26 -4.72 -1.70 -8.36
C CYS A 26 -4.23 -3.10 -7.97
N LYS A 27 -3.15 -3.18 -7.22
CA LYS A 27 -2.72 -4.44 -6.60
C LYS A 27 -2.47 -4.23 -5.12
N LYS A 28 -2.77 -5.27 -4.34
CA LYS A 28 -2.55 -5.30 -2.89
C LYS A 28 -1.07 -5.24 -2.50
N ASP A 29 -0.18 -5.58 -3.44
CA ASP A 29 1.27 -5.45 -3.31
C ASP A 29 1.77 -4.00 -3.48
N GLY A 30 0.90 -3.08 -3.95
CA GLY A 30 1.25 -1.69 -4.21
C GLY A 30 2.09 -1.48 -5.47
N SER A 31 2.37 -2.52 -6.27
CA SER A 31 3.22 -2.46 -7.46
C SER A 31 2.64 -1.61 -8.59
N LEU A 32 1.31 -1.46 -8.65
CA LEU A 32 0.63 -0.59 -9.62
C LEU A 32 0.46 0.86 -9.13
N GLY A 33 0.72 1.12 -7.85
CA GLY A 33 0.43 2.37 -7.17
C GLY A 33 -0.70 2.24 -6.13
N VAL A 34 -1.16 3.37 -5.59
CA VAL A 34 -2.15 3.44 -4.51
C VAL A 34 -3.37 4.18 -5.01
N CYS A 35 -4.54 3.64 -4.73
CA CYS A 35 -5.80 4.28 -5.06
C CYS A 35 -5.89 5.67 -4.42
N THR A 36 -6.44 6.66 -5.13
CA THR A 36 -6.59 8.02 -4.58
C THR A 36 -7.40 8.04 -3.28
N SER A 37 -8.37 7.12 -3.16
CA SER A 37 -9.18 6.83 -1.98
C SER A 37 -8.49 6.00 -0.89
N GLY A 38 -7.34 5.39 -1.20
CA GLY A 38 -6.67 4.42 -0.35
C GLY A 38 -7.29 3.02 -0.35
N LEU A 39 -8.39 2.79 -1.09
CA LEU A 39 -9.09 1.52 -1.10
C LEU A 39 -8.85 0.75 -2.40
N CYS A 40 -8.07 -0.34 -2.30
CA CYS A 40 -7.90 -1.31 -3.38
C CYS A 40 -8.72 -2.56 -3.08
N VAL A 41 -9.75 -2.83 -3.89
CA VAL A 41 -10.58 -4.03 -3.76
C VAL A 41 -10.04 -5.11 -4.70
N GLN A 42 -9.25 -6.03 -4.15
CA GLN A 42 -8.73 -7.19 -4.88
C GLN A 42 -9.29 -8.48 -4.26
N THR A 43 -9.99 -9.27 -5.07
CA THR A 43 -10.40 -10.62 -4.68
C THR A 43 -9.19 -11.57 -4.73
N PRO A 44 -9.10 -12.57 -3.82
CA PRO A 44 -7.90 -13.40 -3.66
C PRO A 44 -7.52 -14.23 -4.89
N ASN A 45 -8.45 -14.46 -5.83
CA ASN A 45 -8.21 -15.20 -7.07
C ASN A 45 -7.96 -14.29 -8.29
N GLN A 46 -7.90 -12.97 -8.12
CA GLN A 46 -7.62 -12.05 -9.22
C GLN A 46 -6.22 -11.49 -9.15
N ALA A 47 -5.57 -11.42 -10.32
CA ALA A 47 -4.20 -10.93 -10.47
C ALA A 47 -4.07 -9.44 -10.12
N GLN A 48 -5.16 -8.67 -10.25
CA GLN A 48 -5.27 -7.26 -9.89
C GLN A 48 -6.65 -7.00 -9.26
N GLY A 49 -6.74 -6.03 -8.37
CA GLY A 49 -7.99 -5.45 -7.88
C GLY A 49 -8.36 -4.16 -8.60
N VAL A 50 -9.38 -3.48 -8.09
CA VAL A 50 -9.86 -2.21 -8.63
C VAL A 50 -9.96 -1.17 -7.52
N CYS A 51 -9.53 0.06 -7.82
CA CYS A 51 -9.67 1.20 -6.92
C CYS A 51 -11.13 1.61 -6.74
N LYS A 52 -11.54 1.85 -5.50
CA LYS A 52 -12.88 2.31 -5.16
C LYS A 52 -12.83 3.57 -4.31
#